data_AF-A0A8T1J176-F1
#
_entry.id   AF-A0A8T1J176-F1
#
_cell.length_a   1.000
_cell.length_b   1.000
_cell.length_c   1.000
_cell.angle_alpha   90.00
_cell.angle_beta   90.00
_cell.angle_gamma   90.00
#
_symmetry.space_group_name_H-M   'P 1'
#
loop_
_entity.id
_entity.type
_entity.pdbx_description
1 polymer ?
#
loop_
_entity_poly.entity_id
_entity_poly.type
_entity_poly.pdbx_seq_one_letter_code
_entity_poly.pdbx_strand_id
1 'polypeptide(L)'
;VGAIIGWTRGTGLMSGNNVVAAGVEKMGMRTFSTTEMGFNLSVLMDPKIAKRAAQTPIIADLTGGMAQLSDLKEQVDSIRADIKQQSKLQASIHAALENDKKMLALPSKKQVAAPSSKTFAPRANMSSYYCNSFPKLSGVAGLSASKKQAMLRGMLDLRQVVVITGFGEVSPWGNSRTRWEMESYGEFSL
;
A
#
# COMPACT_ATOMS: atom_id res chain seq x y z
N VAL A 1 14.44 -21.63 24.28
CA VAL A 1 15.26 -20.46 23.89
C VAL A 1 14.50 -19.21 24.29
N GLY A 2 15.13 -18.28 24.99
CA GLY A 2 14.58 -16.94 25.23
C GLY A 2 15.29 -15.94 24.31
N ALA A 3 14.55 -15.04 23.66
CA ALA A 3 15.12 -14.00 22.82
C ALA A 3 14.83 -12.63 23.44
N ILE A 4 15.87 -11.82 23.64
CA ILE A 4 15.76 -10.43 24.09
C ILE A 4 15.70 -9.56 22.82
N ILE A 5 14.50 -9.13 22.46
CA ILE A 5 14.24 -8.44 21.19
C ILE A 5 14.55 -6.95 21.35
N GLY A 6 15.40 -6.43 20.46
CA GLY A 6 15.74 -5.01 20.37
C GLY A 6 14.71 -4.15 19.65
N TRP A 7 15.12 -2.92 19.35
CA TRP A 7 14.27 -1.94 18.68
C TRP A 7 13.95 -2.37 17.25
N THR A 8 12.68 -2.72 17.00
CA THR A 8 12.20 -3.16 15.68
C THR A 8 11.31 -2.10 15.03
N ARG A 9 11.81 -1.50 13.94
CA ARG A 9 11.11 -0.49 13.13
C ARG A 9 9.96 -1.12 12.35
N GLY A 10 8.85 -0.39 12.25
CA GLY A 10 7.72 -0.77 11.39
C GLY A 10 6.65 -1.65 12.05
N THR A 11 6.76 -1.94 13.35
CA THR A 11 5.61 -2.44 14.10
C THR A 11 4.62 -1.28 14.31
N GLY A 12 3.31 -1.51 14.11
CA GLY A 12 2.30 -0.44 14.22
C GLY A 12 2.35 0.31 15.56
N LEU A 13 2.69 -0.41 16.64
CA LEU A 13 2.86 0.11 18.00
C LEU A 13 4.07 1.04 18.16
N MET A 14 5.13 0.90 17.35
CA MET A 14 6.35 1.71 17.42
C MET A 14 6.52 2.66 16.24
N SER A 15 5.45 2.91 15.46
CA SER A 15 5.51 3.82 14.32
C SER A 15 6.00 5.23 14.68
N GLY A 16 5.57 5.77 15.83
CA GLY A 16 6.03 7.07 16.35
C GLY A 16 7.50 7.10 16.82
N ASN A 17 8.10 5.93 17.01
CA ASN A 17 9.49 5.73 17.39
C ASN A 17 10.42 5.56 16.16
N ASN A 18 9.87 5.33 14.97
CA ASN A 18 10.67 5.21 13.74
C ASN A 18 11.43 6.50 13.41
N VAL A 19 10.87 7.66 13.74
CA VAL A 19 11.45 8.98 13.45
C VAL A 19 12.79 9.19 14.17
N VAL A 20 12.92 8.67 15.40
CA VAL A 20 14.13 8.81 16.21
C VAL A 20 15.17 7.71 15.93
N ALA A 21 14.79 6.63 15.25
CA ALA A 21 15.65 5.46 15.04
C ALA A 21 16.99 5.81 14.36
N ALA A 22 16.97 6.69 13.34
CA ALA A 22 18.18 7.15 12.68
C ALA A 22 19.10 7.96 13.60
N GLY A 23 18.54 8.68 14.58
CA GLY A 23 19.32 9.40 15.59
C GLY A 23 19.99 8.44 16.57
N VAL A 24 19.27 7.41 16.99
CA VAL A 24 19.81 6.38 17.91
C VAL A 24 20.85 5.49 17.22
N GLU A 25 20.74 5.27 15.90
CA GLU A 25 21.78 4.57 15.13
C GLU A 25 23.11 5.31 15.06
N LYS A 26 23.08 6.64 15.03
CA LYS A 26 24.31 7.46 15.08
C LYS A 26 25.04 7.34 16.42
N MET A 27 24.33 6.98 17.49
CA MET A 27 24.92 6.79 18.82
C MET A 27 25.53 5.39 19.01
N GLY A 28 25.48 4.53 17.98
CA GLY A 28 26.12 3.21 17.98
C GLY A 28 25.20 2.03 18.30
N MET A 29 23.90 2.27 18.52
CA MET A 29 22.91 1.19 18.61
C MET A 29 22.44 0.79 17.21
N ARG A 30 22.10 -0.48 16.98
CA ARG A 30 21.47 -0.93 15.73
C ARG A 30 19.98 -1.14 15.91
N THR A 31 19.16 -0.53 15.05
CA THR A 31 17.74 -0.90 14.95
C THR A 31 17.53 -1.93 13.84
N PHE A 32 16.44 -2.69 13.94
CA PHE A 32 16.11 -3.75 12.98
C PHE A 32 14.80 -3.44 12.25
N SER A 33 14.68 -3.83 10.98
CA SER A 33 13.38 -3.93 10.32
C SER A 33 12.61 -5.17 10.82
N THR A 34 11.32 -5.24 10.54
CA THR A 34 10.51 -6.45 10.80
C THR A 34 11.06 -7.68 10.08
N THR A 35 11.61 -7.50 8.87
CA THR A 35 12.23 -8.59 8.10
C THR A 35 13.56 -9.06 8.69
N GLU A 36 14.41 -8.14 9.16
CA GLU A 36 15.68 -8.46 9.82
C GLU A 36 15.43 -9.18 11.16
N MET A 37 14.50 -8.68 11.98
CA MET A 37 14.16 -9.35 13.25
C MET A 37 13.49 -10.70 13.01
N GLY A 38 12.63 -10.82 12.00
CA GLY A 38 12.05 -12.10 11.57
C GLY A 38 13.13 -13.11 11.17
N PHE A 39 14.15 -12.67 10.43
CA PHE A 39 15.31 -13.51 10.11
C PHE A 39 16.07 -13.94 11.37
N ASN A 40 16.39 -13.01 12.27
CA ASN A 40 17.12 -13.31 13.51
C ASN A 40 16.38 -14.33 14.40
N LEU A 41 15.06 -14.21 14.51
CA LEU A 41 14.23 -15.17 15.26
C LEU A 41 14.16 -16.53 14.55
N SER A 42 14.09 -16.55 13.22
CA SER A 42 14.08 -17.80 12.44
C SER A 42 15.38 -18.59 12.61
N VAL A 43 16.53 -17.92 12.75
CA VAL A 43 17.83 -18.57 13.02
C VAL A 43 17.79 -19.36 14.33
N LEU A 44 17.06 -18.91 15.35
CA LEU A 44 16.94 -19.63 16.62
C LEU A 44 16.22 -20.98 16.50
N MET A 45 15.53 -21.22 15.38
CA MET A 45 14.88 -22.50 15.06
C MET A 45 15.82 -23.48 14.35
N ASP A 46 17.07 -23.11 14.06
CA ASP A 46 18.05 -24.00 13.43
C ASP A 46 18.25 -25.28 14.28
N PRO A 47 18.30 -26.48 13.66
CA PRO A 47 18.43 -27.74 14.39
C PRO A 47 19.63 -27.81 15.34
N LYS A 48 20.73 -27.08 15.07
CA LYS A 48 21.90 -27.04 15.95
C LYS A 48 21.60 -26.24 17.22
N ILE A 49 20.89 -25.13 17.10
CA ILE A 49 20.46 -24.31 18.24
C ILE A 49 19.38 -25.05 19.03
N ALA A 50 18.42 -25.68 18.36
CA ALA A 50 17.37 -26.48 19.00
C ALA A 50 17.94 -27.64 19.83
N LYS A 51 18.93 -28.39 19.31
CA LYS A 51 19.62 -29.46 20.05
C LYS A 51 20.33 -28.93 21.31
N ARG A 52 21.01 -27.79 21.21
CA ARG A 52 21.67 -27.15 22.36
C ARG A 52 20.65 -26.63 23.38
N ALA A 53 19.54 -26.08 22.91
CA ALA A 53 18.47 -25.58 23.76
C ALA A 53 17.78 -26.70 24.57
N ALA A 54 17.78 -27.93 24.06
CA ALA A 54 17.27 -29.11 24.77
C ALA A 54 18.17 -29.54 25.94
N GLN A 55 19.48 -29.23 25.88
CA GLN A 55 20.44 -29.54 26.94
C GLN A 55 20.50 -28.44 28.00
N THR A 56 20.54 -27.18 27.56
CA THR A 56 20.66 -26.01 28.44
C THR A 56 19.84 -24.84 27.90
N PRO A 57 19.17 -24.04 28.75
CA PRO A 57 18.46 -22.83 28.31
C PRO A 57 19.41 -21.86 27.59
N ILE A 58 19.02 -21.43 26.39
CA ILE A 58 19.77 -20.43 25.61
C ILE A 58 19.02 -19.10 25.69
N ILE A 59 19.76 -18.04 26.00
CA ILE A 59 19.32 -16.64 25.90
C ILE A 59 20.02 -16.03 24.68
N ALA A 60 19.24 -15.57 23.71
CA ALA A 60 19.73 -14.87 22.53
C ALA A 60 19.50 -13.37 22.70
N ASP A 61 20.59 -12.60 22.81
CA ASP A 61 20.53 -11.14 22.83
C ASP A 61 20.46 -10.60 21.40
N LEU A 62 19.28 -10.08 21.05
CA LEU A 62 19.00 -9.43 19.76
C LEU A 62 18.69 -7.93 19.98
N THR A 63 19.24 -7.32 21.03
CA THR A 63 18.96 -5.93 21.40
C THR A 63 19.61 -4.90 20.47
N GLY A 64 20.65 -5.29 19.74
CA GLY A 64 21.40 -4.37 18.86
C GLY A 64 22.28 -3.38 19.61
N GLY A 65 22.77 -3.75 20.81
CA GLY A 65 23.63 -2.89 21.62
C GLY A 65 22.86 -1.89 22.49
N MET A 66 21.53 -2.02 22.61
CA MET A 66 20.70 -1.15 23.45
C MET A 66 21.16 -1.12 24.90
N ALA A 67 21.60 -2.26 25.44
CA ALA A 67 22.07 -2.38 26.82
C ALA A 67 23.39 -1.63 27.09
N GLN A 68 24.12 -1.23 26.04
CA GLN A 68 25.41 -0.55 26.16
C GLN A 68 25.27 0.98 26.27
N LEU A 69 24.10 1.53 25.97
CA LEU A 69 23.82 2.96 26.08
C LEU A 69 23.27 3.32 27.46
N SER A 70 23.92 4.25 28.15
CA SER A 70 23.38 4.89 29.35
C SER A 70 22.33 5.95 28.97
N ASP A 71 21.28 6.07 29.78
CA ASP A 71 20.26 7.12 29.68
C ASP A 71 19.53 7.20 28.32
N LEU A 72 19.24 6.04 27.71
CA LEU A 72 18.55 5.92 26.42
C LEU A 72 17.27 6.77 26.33
N LYS A 73 16.52 6.88 27.45
CA LYS A 73 15.30 7.69 27.51
C LYS A 73 15.59 9.16 27.22
N GLU A 74 16.57 9.73 27.91
CA GLU A 74 16.92 11.15 27.78
C GLU A 74 17.46 11.45 26.39
N GLN A 75 18.28 10.54 25.84
CA GLN A 75 18.81 10.66 24.47
C GLN A 75 17.70 10.58 23.41
N VAL A 76 16.73 9.68 23.58
CA VAL A 76 15.59 9.59 22.66
C VAL A 76 14.71 10.83 22.74
N ASP A 77 14.47 11.34 23.95
CA ASP A 77 13.65 12.54 24.16
C ASP A 77 14.34 13.80 23.61
N SER A 78 15.67 13.92 23.71
CA SER A 78 16.43 15.01 23.11
C SER A 78 16.41 14.96 21.57
N ILE A 79 16.66 13.80 20.97
CA ILE A 79 16.55 13.61 19.51
C ILE A 79 15.15 13.96 19.01
N ARG A 80 14.11 13.54 19.75
CA ARG A 80 12.73 13.87 19.41
C ARG A 80 12.46 15.38 19.50
N ALA A 81 12.98 16.04 20.53
CA ALA A 81 12.86 17.48 20.69
C ALA A 81 13.54 18.23 19.54
N ASP A 82 14.76 17.83 19.16
CA ASP A 82 15.52 18.42 18.06
C ASP A 82 14.78 18.29 16.72
N ILE A 83 14.29 17.08 16.40
CA ILE A 83 13.52 16.84 15.16
C ILE A 83 12.25 17.69 15.14
N LYS A 84 11.55 17.80 16.28
CA LYS A 84 10.32 18.60 16.38
C LYS A 84 10.61 20.09 16.25
N GLN A 85 11.70 20.57 16.84
CA GLN A 85 12.13 21.97 16.74
C GLN A 85 12.53 22.32 15.31
N GLN A 86 13.33 21.47 14.66
CA GLN A 86 13.71 21.66 13.25
C GLN A 86 12.49 21.63 12.34
N SER A 87 11.57 20.68 12.52
CA SER A 87 10.32 20.61 11.75
C SER A 87 9.46 21.86 11.93
N LYS A 88 9.31 22.37 13.17
CA LYS A 88 8.56 23.60 13.45
C LYS A 88 9.21 24.83 12.84
N LEU A 89 10.55 24.95 12.94
CA LEU A 89 11.30 26.04 12.35
C LEU A 89 11.12 26.06 10.82
N GLN A 90 11.33 24.91 10.17
CA GLN A 90 11.15 24.78 8.71
C GLN A 90 9.72 25.09 8.28
N ALA A 91 8.72 24.61 9.02
CA ALA A 91 7.31 24.93 8.75
C ALA A 91 7.02 26.44 8.88
N SER A 92 7.58 27.11 9.90
CA SER A 92 7.43 28.56 10.07
C SER A 92 8.12 29.37 8.99
N ILE A 93 9.34 28.98 8.58
CA ILE A 93 10.08 29.63 7.49
C ILE A 93 9.31 29.46 6.18
N HIS A 94 8.85 28.25 5.88
CA HIS A 94 8.04 28.00 4.69
C HIS A 94 6.75 28.83 4.69
N ALA A 95 6.03 28.90 5.81
CA ALA A 95 4.83 29.70 5.93
C ALA A 95 5.11 31.21 5.74
N ALA A 96 6.20 31.72 6.30
CA ALA A 96 6.62 33.12 6.12
C ALA A 96 6.98 33.41 4.66
N LEU A 97 7.79 32.56 4.02
CA LEU A 97 8.14 32.70 2.60
C LEU A 97 6.92 32.66 1.68
N GLU A 98 5.96 31.79 1.97
CA GLU A 98 4.70 31.74 1.21
C GLU A 98 3.84 33.00 1.41
N ASN A 99 3.87 33.60 2.59
CA ASN A 99 3.19 34.87 2.85
C ASN A 99 3.91 36.04 2.16
N ASP A 100 5.24 36.10 2.21
CA ASP A 100 6.04 37.13 1.53
C ASP A 100 5.84 37.07 0.02
N LYS A 101 5.83 35.85 -0.57
CA LYS A 101 5.49 35.64 -1.99
C LYS A 101 4.10 36.18 -2.33
N LYS A 102 3.11 35.98 -1.46
CA LYS A 102 1.75 36.51 -1.64
C LYS A 102 1.70 38.03 -1.52
N MET A 103 2.45 38.63 -0.58
CA MET A 103 2.50 40.08 -0.40
C MET A 103 3.22 40.80 -1.54
N LEU A 104 4.30 40.22 -2.09
CA LEU A 104 5.06 40.78 -3.20
C LEU A 104 4.36 40.61 -4.57
N ALA A 105 3.33 39.77 -4.66
CA ALA A 105 2.54 39.62 -5.87
C ALA A 105 1.64 40.85 -6.10
N LEU A 106 1.82 41.56 -7.22
CA LEU A 106 0.98 42.71 -7.58
C LEU A 106 -0.51 42.32 -7.70
N PRO A 107 -1.45 43.16 -7.26
CA PRO A 107 -2.90 42.88 -7.32
C PRO A 107 -3.43 42.63 -8.75
N SER A 108 -2.77 43.18 -9.77
CA SER A 108 -3.13 42.98 -11.19
C SER A 108 -2.66 41.64 -11.77
N LYS A 109 -1.71 40.97 -11.11
CA LYS A 109 -1.53 39.53 -11.21
C LYS A 109 -2.20 38.97 -9.96
N LYS A 110 -3.53 38.81 -10.00
CA LYS A 110 -4.15 37.63 -9.37
C LYS A 110 -3.37 36.45 -9.94
N GLN A 111 -2.27 36.09 -9.27
CA GLN A 111 -1.53 34.89 -9.57
C GLN A 111 -2.60 33.84 -9.43
N VAL A 112 -2.97 33.30 -10.58
CA VAL A 112 -3.68 32.04 -10.73
C VAL A 112 -3.14 31.19 -9.60
N ALA A 113 -3.94 31.00 -8.55
CA ALA A 113 -3.55 30.28 -7.35
C ALA A 113 -2.81 29.04 -7.85
N ALA A 114 -1.51 28.92 -7.47
CA ALA A 114 -0.55 27.94 -7.99
C ALA A 114 -1.31 26.74 -8.54
N PRO A 115 -1.30 26.47 -9.86
CA PRO A 115 -2.42 25.91 -10.60
C PRO A 115 -3.11 24.90 -9.72
N SER A 116 -4.16 25.34 -9.02
CA SER A 116 -4.94 24.44 -8.19
C SER A 116 -5.55 23.52 -9.21
N SER A 117 -4.89 22.39 -9.45
CA SER A 117 -5.36 21.37 -10.36
C SER A 117 -6.75 21.10 -9.84
N LYS A 118 -7.77 21.51 -10.60
CA LYS A 118 -9.16 21.38 -10.16
C LYS A 118 -9.32 19.90 -9.83
N THR A 119 -9.37 19.58 -8.54
CA THR A 119 -9.53 18.21 -8.09
C THR A 119 -10.99 17.89 -8.28
N PHE A 120 -11.29 17.20 -9.37
CA PHE A 120 -12.62 16.69 -9.62
C PHE A 120 -12.81 15.44 -8.76
N ALA A 121 -13.81 15.47 -7.88
CA ALA A 121 -14.25 14.25 -7.21
C ALA A 121 -14.81 13.29 -8.29
N PRO A 122 -14.38 12.02 -8.30
CA PRO A 122 -14.90 11.06 -9.27
C PRO A 122 -16.40 10.84 -8.99
N ARG A 123 -17.16 10.62 -10.07
CA ARG A 123 -18.59 10.29 -10.00
C ARG A 123 -18.83 8.94 -10.64
N ALA A 124 -19.76 8.18 -10.08
CA ALA A 124 -20.21 6.93 -10.64
C ALA A 124 -20.68 7.14 -12.09
N ASN A 125 -20.09 6.40 -13.03
CA ASN A 125 -20.47 6.43 -14.43
C ASN A 125 -21.01 5.07 -14.87
N MET A 126 -22.32 4.90 -14.74
CA MET A 126 -23.00 3.65 -15.09
C MET A 126 -23.07 3.39 -16.60
N SER A 127 -22.73 4.35 -17.46
CA SER A 127 -22.75 4.14 -18.92
C SER A 127 -21.79 3.04 -19.38
N SER A 128 -20.68 2.85 -18.66
CA SER A 128 -19.77 1.72 -18.91
C SER A 128 -20.47 0.37 -18.67
N TYR A 129 -21.30 0.27 -17.63
CA TYR A 129 -22.04 -0.94 -17.31
C TYR A 129 -23.19 -1.22 -18.27
N TYR A 130 -23.87 -0.17 -18.76
CA TYR A 130 -25.00 -0.36 -19.66
C TYR A 130 -24.61 -0.49 -21.14
N CYS A 131 -23.53 0.16 -21.58
CA CYS A 131 -23.19 0.24 -23.00
C CYS A 131 -21.89 -0.51 -23.34
N ASN A 132 -20.92 -0.56 -22.42
CA ASN A 132 -19.59 -1.15 -22.70
C ASN A 132 -19.40 -2.57 -22.14
N SER A 133 -20.37 -3.08 -21.38
CA SER A 133 -20.35 -4.46 -20.84
C SER A 133 -20.84 -5.52 -21.83
N PHE A 134 -21.31 -5.10 -23.02
CA PHE A 134 -21.58 -6.06 -24.08
C PHE A 134 -20.28 -6.68 -24.58
N PRO A 135 -20.27 -7.99 -24.89
CA PRO A 135 -19.11 -8.64 -25.48
C PRO A 135 -18.60 -7.87 -26.71
N LYS A 136 -17.33 -7.46 -26.69
CA LYS A 136 -16.73 -6.68 -27.78
C LYS A 136 -16.69 -7.51 -29.05
N LEU A 137 -17.20 -6.96 -30.15
CA LEU A 137 -17.20 -7.62 -31.46
C LEU A 137 -15.89 -7.43 -32.25
N SER A 138 -14.86 -6.80 -31.66
CA SER A 138 -13.61 -6.47 -32.35
C SER A 138 -12.86 -7.70 -32.89
N GLY A 139 -13.04 -8.87 -32.28
CA GLY A 139 -12.45 -10.14 -32.74
C GLY A 139 -13.23 -10.84 -33.86
N VAL A 140 -14.45 -10.41 -34.18
CA VAL A 140 -15.35 -11.14 -35.10
C VAL A 140 -14.81 -11.16 -36.52
N ALA A 141 -14.16 -10.07 -36.98
CA ALA A 141 -13.55 -10.01 -38.31
C ALA A 141 -12.33 -10.95 -38.46
N GLY A 142 -11.53 -11.11 -37.39
CA GLY A 142 -10.43 -12.08 -37.37
C GLY A 142 -10.92 -13.52 -37.26
N LEU A 143 -11.99 -13.74 -36.50
CA LEU A 143 -12.61 -15.06 -36.34
C LEU A 143 -13.28 -15.53 -37.64
N SER A 144 -13.93 -14.62 -38.38
CA SER A 144 -14.56 -14.95 -39.67
C SER A 144 -13.56 -15.36 -40.76
N ALA A 145 -12.33 -14.84 -40.68
CA ALA A 145 -11.21 -15.21 -41.56
C ALA A 145 -10.49 -16.50 -41.10
N SER A 146 -10.81 -17.04 -39.92
CA SER A 146 -10.16 -18.23 -39.39
C SER A 146 -10.58 -19.49 -40.15
N LYS A 147 -9.61 -20.38 -40.40
CA LYS A 147 -9.84 -21.69 -41.05
C LYS A 147 -10.91 -22.53 -40.35
N LYS A 148 -11.01 -22.44 -39.01
CA LYS A 148 -12.03 -23.15 -38.22
C LYS A 148 -13.45 -22.63 -38.51
N GLN A 149 -13.61 -21.31 -38.60
CA GLN A 149 -14.90 -20.69 -38.89
C GLN A 149 -15.30 -20.88 -40.36
N ALA A 150 -14.33 -20.86 -41.27
CA ALA A 150 -14.56 -21.14 -42.69
C ALA A 150 -15.14 -22.56 -42.91
N MET A 151 -14.67 -23.55 -42.15
CA MET A 151 -15.20 -24.92 -42.20
C MET A 151 -16.62 -25.04 -41.65
N LEU A 152 -16.98 -24.24 -40.64
CA LEU A 152 -18.31 -24.27 -39.99
C LEU A 152 -19.36 -23.39 -40.70
N ARG A 153 -18.96 -22.59 -41.68
CA ARG A 153 -19.83 -21.62 -42.34
C ARG A 153 -20.90 -22.34 -43.15
N GLY A 154 -22.17 -22.12 -42.79
CA GLY A 154 -23.31 -22.74 -43.47
C GLY A 154 -23.61 -24.19 -43.04
N MET A 155 -22.86 -24.75 -42.08
CA MET A 155 -23.14 -26.09 -41.54
C MET A 155 -24.28 -26.10 -40.52
N LEU A 156 -24.53 -24.97 -39.86
CA LEU A 156 -25.53 -24.84 -38.79
C LEU A 156 -26.73 -24.04 -39.30
N ASP A 157 -27.94 -24.57 -39.09
CA ASP A 157 -29.16 -23.78 -39.22
C ASP A 157 -29.29 -22.85 -38.01
N LEU A 158 -29.04 -21.56 -38.22
CA LEU A 158 -29.11 -20.54 -37.17
C LEU A 158 -30.51 -20.41 -36.56
N ARG A 159 -31.57 -20.91 -37.21
CA ARG A 159 -32.92 -20.94 -36.64
C ARG A 159 -33.08 -21.96 -35.53
N GLN A 160 -32.21 -22.97 -35.49
CA GLN A 160 -32.21 -24.03 -34.48
C GLN A 160 -31.12 -23.85 -33.43
N VAL A 161 -30.29 -22.80 -33.55
CA VAL A 161 -29.23 -22.49 -32.57
C VAL A 161 -29.78 -21.54 -31.52
N VAL A 162 -29.86 -22.02 -30.27
CA VAL A 162 -30.25 -21.21 -29.13
C VAL A 162 -29.02 -20.46 -28.59
N VAL A 163 -29.15 -19.15 -28.41
CA VAL A 163 -28.10 -18.30 -27.83
C VAL A 163 -28.65 -17.52 -26.65
N ILE A 164 -27.80 -17.23 -25.68
CA ILE A 164 -28.13 -16.35 -24.56
C ILE A 164 -27.94 -14.91 -25.03
N THR A 165 -29.04 -14.14 -25.08
CA THR A 165 -29.03 -12.72 -25.50
C THR A 165 -28.94 -11.76 -24.32
N GLY A 166 -29.19 -12.23 -23.10
CA GLY A 166 -29.09 -11.47 -21.87
C GLY A 166 -29.39 -12.33 -20.65
N PHE A 167 -29.00 -11.85 -19.48
CA PHE A 167 -29.30 -12.49 -18.19
C PHE A 167 -29.44 -11.42 -17.10
N GLY A 168 -30.09 -11.80 -16.01
CA GLY A 168 -30.22 -10.98 -14.82
C GLY A 168 -30.61 -11.83 -13.62
N GLU A 169 -30.40 -11.31 -12.43
CA GLU A 169 -30.66 -12.03 -11.19
C GLU A 169 -31.13 -11.06 -10.10
N VAL A 170 -31.69 -11.64 -9.04
CA VAL A 170 -31.85 -11.01 -7.73
C VAL A 170 -31.23 -11.95 -6.72
N SER A 171 -30.16 -11.51 -6.07
CA SER A 171 -29.38 -12.31 -5.13
C SER A 171 -29.05 -11.50 -3.87
N PRO A 172 -28.48 -12.12 -2.81
CA PRO A 172 -28.03 -11.39 -1.63
C PRO A 172 -27.03 -10.26 -1.94
N TRP A 173 -26.33 -10.38 -3.07
CA TRP A 173 -25.40 -9.37 -3.58
C TRP A 173 -26.03 -8.41 -4.59
N GLY A 174 -27.36 -8.31 -4.65
CA GLY A 174 -28.09 -7.41 -5.52
C GLY A 174 -28.37 -8.01 -6.90
N ASN A 175 -27.85 -7.38 -7.95
CA ASN A 175 -27.97 -7.88 -9.33
C ASN A 175 -26.67 -8.55 -9.78
N SER A 176 -26.66 -9.10 -10.99
CA SER A 176 -25.50 -9.83 -11.52
C SER A 176 -24.23 -8.99 -11.61
N ARG A 177 -24.34 -7.65 -11.71
CA ARG A 177 -23.18 -6.76 -11.76
C ARG A 177 -22.53 -6.60 -10.40
N THR A 178 -23.31 -6.27 -9.39
CA THR A 178 -22.80 -6.11 -8.01
C THR A 178 -22.32 -7.45 -7.45
N ARG A 179 -23.00 -8.56 -7.78
CA ARG A 179 -22.51 -9.91 -7.46
C ARG A 179 -21.18 -10.21 -8.17
N TRP A 180 -21.06 -9.88 -9.46
CA TRP A 180 -19.82 -10.12 -10.21
C TRP A 180 -18.63 -9.32 -9.67
N GLU A 181 -18.85 -8.07 -9.24
CA GLU A 181 -17.80 -7.26 -8.61
C GLU A 181 -17.28 -7.91 -7.33
N MET A 182 -18.18 -8.33 -6.46
CA MET A 182 -17.80 -8.99 -5.22
C MET A 182 -17.14 -10.36 -5.46
N GLU A 183 -17.63 -11.12 -6.44
CA GLU A 183 -17.06 -12.42 -6.79
C GLU A 183 -15.67 -12.31 -7.41
N SER A 184 -15.45 -11.33 -8.30
CA SER A 184 -14.20 -11.22 -9.07
C SER A 184 -13.14 -10.39 -8.37
N TYR A 185 -13.54 -9.31 -7.69
CA TYR A 185 -12.63 -8.32 -7.10
C TYR A 185 -12.72 -8.25 -5.58
N GLY A 186 -13.82 -8.73 -4.98
CA GLY A 186 -14.02 -8.66 -3.53
C GLY A 186 -14.33 -7.26 -2.99
N GLU A 187 -14.54 -6.29 -3.87
CA GLU A 187 -14.88 -4.91 -3.55
C GLU A 187 -15.77 -4.30 -4.63
N PHE A 188 -16.53 -3.26 -4.26
CA PHE A 188 -17.42 -2.55 -5.18
C PHE A 188 -16.72 -1.40 -5.88
N SER A 189 -17.15 -1.14 -7.12
CA SER A 189 -16.80 0.08 -7.85
C SER A 189 -17.51 1.33 -7.28
N LEU A 190 -17.10 2.51 -7.77
CA LEU A 190 -17.63 3.82 -7.34
C LEU A 190 -19.05 4.11 -7.87
#